data_AF-A0A536JA88-F1
#
_entry.id   AF-A0A536JA88-F1
#
_cell.length_a   1.000
_cell.length_b   1.000
_cell.length_c   1.000
_cell.angle_alpha   90.00
_cell.angle_beta   90.00
_cell.angle_gamma   90.00
#
_symmetry.space_group_name_H-M   'P 1'
#
loop_
_entity.id
_entity.type
_entity.pdbx_description
1 polymer ?
#
loop_
_entity_poly.entity_id
_entity_poly.type
_entity_poly.pdbx_seq_one_letter_code
_entity_poly.pdbx_strand_id
1 'polypeptide(L)' 'MRGPVHYLDFGGSGPTLLMVHGLGGNALNWMAVAPQIAMAHRAIAIDLAGFG' A
#
# COMPACT_ATOMS: atom_id res chain seq x y z
N MET A 1 -6.69 18.56 -6.88
CA MET A 1 -7.01 17.94 -5.57
C MET A 1 -5.70 17.75 -4.82
N ARG A 2 -5.52 18.36 -3.66
CA ARG A 2 -4.31 18.24 -2.81
C ARG A 2 -4.73 17.83 -1.40
N GLY A 3 -5.44 16.71 -1.30
CA GLY A 3 -5.82 16.11 -0.03
C GLY A 3 -4.70 15.21 0.50
N PRO A 4 -4.71 14.87 1.80
CA PRO A 4 -3.80 13.87 2.35
C PRO A 4 -4.00 12.52 1.62
N VAL A 5 -2.91 11.76 1.48
CA VAL A 5 -2.93 10.39 0.94
C VAL A 5 -2.96 9.43 2.13
N HIS A 6 -3.98 8.58 2.20
CA HIS A 6 -3.99 7.48 3.15
C HIS A 6 -3.11 6.34 2.65
N TYR A 7 -2.35 5.73 3.57
CA TYR A 7 -1.44 4.63 3.26
C TYR A 7 -1.27 3.69 4.45
N LEU A 8 -0.91 2.44 4.16
CA LEU A 8 -0.50 1.43 5.11
C LEU A 8 0.97 1.10 4.88
N ASP A 9 1.78 1.16 5.93
CA ASP A 9 3.16 0.68 5.93
C ASP A 9 3.20 -0.69 6.62
N PHE A 10 3.54 -1.73 5.87
CA PHE A 10 3.65 -3.10 6.37
C PHE A 10 5.06 -3.41 6.90
N GLY A 11 5.94 -2.41 6.93
CA GLY A 11 7.31 -2.53 7.39
C GLY A 11 8.21 -3.20 6.34
N GLY A 12 9.25 -3.84 6.86
CA GLY A 12 10.31 -4.44 6.05
C GLY A 12 11.50 -3.49 5.82
N SER A 13 12.57 -4.06 5.30
CA SER A 13 13.79 -3.37 4.91
C SER A 13 14.17 -3.77 3.49
N GLY A 14 14.89 -2.90 2.78
CA GLY A 14 15.21 -3.08 1.36
C GLY A 14 14.50 -2.08 0.45
N PRO A 15 14.49 -2.30 -0.88
CA PRO A 15 13.86 -1.39 -1.83
C PRO A 15 12.38 -1.20 -1.51
N THR A 16 11.87 0.03 -1.66
CA THR A 16 10.45 0.31 -1.48
C THR A 16 9.63 -0.29 -2.61
N LEU A 17 8.62 -1.09 -2.26
CA LEU A 17 7.60 -1.56 -3.19
C LEU A 17 6.28 -0.88 -2.83
N LEU A 18 5.78 -0.05 -3.75
CA LEU A 18 4.50 0.64 -3.62
C LEU A 18 3.38 -0.14 -4.31
N MET A 19 2.34 -0.46 -3.55
CA MET A 19 1.16 -1.19 -4.00
C MET A 19 -0.01 -0.23 -4.21
N VAL A 20 -0.62 -0.29 -5.40
CA VAL A 20 -1.76 0.55 -5.79
C VAL A 20 -2.94 -0.36 -6.10
N HIS A 21 -4.09 -0.12 -5.50
CA HIS A 21 -5.29 -0.93 -5.70
C HIS A 21 -5.91 -0.75 -7.10
N GLY A 22 -6.74 -1.72 -7.50
CA GLY A 22 -7.54 -1.64 -8.73
C GLY A 22 -8.84 -0.85 -8.56
N LEU A 23 -9.71 -0.89 -9.58
CA LEU A 23 -11.00 -0.19 -9.57
C LEU A 23 -11.86 -0.60 -8.37
N GLY A 24 -12.37 0.39 -7.63
CA GLY A 24 -13.25 0.15 -6.46
C GLY A 24 -12.54 -0.35 -5.20
N GLY A 25 -11.21 -0.46 -5.21
CA GLY A 25 -10.42 -0.95 -4.07
C GLY A 25 -9.93 0.13 -3.13
N ASN A 26 -9.12 -0.30 -2.15
CA ASN A 26 -8.36 0.54 -1.23
C ASN A 26 -7.07 -0.20 -0.78
N ALA A 27 -6.28 0.40 0.10
CA ALA A 27 -5.01 -0.13 0.58
C ALA A 27 -5.15 -1.50 1.28
N LEU A 28 -6.32 -1.82 1.84
CA LEU A 28 -6.58 -3.09 2.53
C LEU A 28 -6.64 -4.29 1.57
N ASN A 29 -6.82 -4.07 0.26
CA ASN A 29 -6.73 -5.14 -0.74
C ASN A 29 -5.42 -5.94 -0.65
N TRP A 30 -4.38 -5.35 -0.08
CA TRP A 30 -3.04 -5.94 0.01
C TRP A 30 -2.78 -6.70 1.31
N MET A 31 -3.71 -6.73 2.28
CA MET A 31 -3.51 -7.35 3.59
C MET A 31 -3.05 -8.82 3.55
N ALA A 32 -3.49 -9.58 2.53
CA ALA A 32 -3.16 -11.00 2.42
C ALA A 32 -1.75 -11.29 1.87
N VAL A 33 -1.11 -10.31 1.23
CA VAL A 33 0.16 -10.51 0.50
C VAL A 33 1.27 -9.55 0.91
N ALA A 34 0.93 -8.36 1.42
CA ALA A 34 1.89 -7.36 1.85
C ALA A 34 2.84 -7.84 2.96
N PRO A 35 2.43 -8.66 3.95
CA PRO A 35 3.35 -9.20 4.94
C PRO A 35 4.47 -10.05 4.32
N GLN A 36 4.17 -10.85 3.30
CA GLN A 36 5.14 -11.68 2.59
C GLN A 36 6.09 -10.81 1.76
N ILE A 37 5.58 -9.74 1.15
CA ILE A 37 6.41 -8.76 0.42
C ILE A 37 7.36 -8.04 1.38
N ALA A 38 6.89 -7.69 2.58
CA ALA A 38 7.66 -7.01 3.62
C ALA A 38 8.88 -7.80 4.12
N MET A 39 8.94 -9.12 3.84
CA MET A 39 10.10 -9.94 4.15
C MET A 39 11.35 -9.59 3.33
N ALA A 40 11.19 -8.94 2.16
CA ALA A 40 12.30 -8.61 1.25
C ALA A 40 12.31 -7.14 0.76
N HIS A 41 11.24 -6.39 1.02
CA HIS A 41 11.05 -5.01 0.57
C HIS A 41 10.49 -4.18 1.72
N ARG A 42 10.63 -2.85 1.64
CA ARG A 42 9.74 -1.96 2.41
C ARG A 42 8.39 -1.90 1.69
N ALA A 43 7.36 -2.50 2.27
CA ALA A 43 6.06 -2.68 1.62
C ALA A 43 5.07 -1.59 2.05
N ILE A 44 4.62 -0.76 1.09
CA ILE A 44 3.69 0.34 1.32
C ILE A 44 2.48 0.20 0.39
N ALA A 45 1.26 0.26 0.91
CA ALA A 45 0.03 0.33 0.10
C ALA A 45 -0.63 1.70 0.26
N ILE A 46 -1.16 2.28 -0.83
CA ILE A 46 -1.82 3.60 -0.81
C ILE A 46 -3.27 3.51 -1.28
N ASP A 47 -4.05 4.51 -0.87
CA ASP A 47 -5.33 4.84 -1.48
C ASP A 47 -5.18 5.87 -2.58
N LEU A 48 -5.82 5.62 -3.72
CA LEU A 48 -5.95 6.62 -4.78
C LEU A 48 -6.95 7.70 -4.36
N ALA A 49 -6.76 8.94 -4.81
CA ALA A 49 -7.64 10.05 -4.44
C ALA A 49 -9.11 9.74 -4.76
N GLY A 50 -9.99 9.91 -3.76
CA GLY A 50 -11.41 9.57 -3.86
C GLY A 50 -11.75 8.13 -3.44
N PHE A 51 -10.75 7.34 -3.05
CA PHE A 51 -10.85 6.04 -2.41
C PHE A 51 -10.19 6.15 -1.03
N GLY A 52 -10.68 5.40 -0.05
CA GLY A 52 -10.14 5.40 1.32
C GLY A 52 -10.52 6.63 2.15
#